data_AF-A0A3C0R9T6-F1
#
_entry.id   AF-A0A3C0R9T6-F1
#
_cell.length_a   1.000
_cell.length_b   1.000
_cell.length_c   1.000
_cell.angle_alpha   90.00
_cell.angle_beta   90.00
_cell.angle_gamma   90.00
#
_symmetry.space_group_name_H-M   'P 1'
#
loop_
_entity.id
_entity.type
_entity.pdbx_description
1 polymer ?
#
loop_
_entity_poly.entity_id
_entity_poly.type
_entity_poly.pdbx_seq_one_letter_code
_entity_poly.pdbx_strand_id
1 'polypeptide(L)'
;MKLTESGTTNATTFTFRDTDGPGGNAPTKFDTIKLAPNKTYNCEITVLNESVTPAEDKTPEIRTEANDHQFYFAVTQANITVSNLDTDSRTLPLGLTSRWVTTTATPTGVTGSVRVTLKHKPGTKASGDDVSKGETDIEIAFPAVVR
;
A
#
# COMPACT_ATOMS: atom_id res chain seq x y z
N MET A 1 -5.84 -1.22 3.36
CA MET A 1 -5.06 0.02 3.57
C MET A 1 -5.92 1.03 4.29
N LYS A 2 -5.45 1.61 5.39
CA LYS A 2 -6.14 2.65 6.16
C LYS A 2 -5.36 3.94 6.04
N LEU A 3 -6.02 5.03 5.63
CA LEU A 3 -5.44 6.36 5.60
C LEU A 3 -6.14 7.25 6.63
N THR A 4 -5.34 7.80 7.55
CA THR A 4 -5.81 8.74 8.58
C THR A 4 -5.28 10.13 8.29
N GLU A 5 -6.17 11.11 8.18
CA GLU A 5 -5.78 12.51 7.97
C GLU A 5 -4.96 13.01 9.17
N SER A 6 -3.77 13.51 8.90
CA SER A 6 -2.79 13.93 9.90
C SER A 6 -3.35 14.99 10.83
N GLY A 7 -3.18 14.80 12.14
CA GLY A 7 -3.70 15.71 13.17
C GLY A 7 -5.19 15.52 13.47
N THR A 8 -5.83 14.49 12.91
CA THR A 8 -7.24 14.17 13.16
C THR A 8 -7.41 12.68 13.46
N THR A 9 -8.64 12.27 13.79
CA THR A 9 -9.05 10.86 13.86
C THR A 9 -9.81 10.40 12.61
N ASN A 10 -9.95 11.27 11.60
CA ASN A 10 -10.64 10.95 10.36
C ASN A 10 -9.84 9.91 9.58
N ALA A 11 -10.34 8.68 9.54
CA ALA A 11 -9.72 7.57 8.85
C ALA A 11 -10.66 6.99 7.79
N THR A 12 -10.09 6.54 6.68
CA THR A 12 -10.82 5.79 5.64
C THR A 12 -10.03 4.55 5.28
N THR A 13 -10.74 3.42 5.16
CA THR A 13 -10.14 2.13 4.78
C THR A 13 -10.52 1.80 3.34
N PHE A 14 -9.51 1.44 2.56
CA PHE A 14 -9.62 0.94 1.19
C PHE A 14 -9.13 -0.50 1.15
N THR A 15 -9.95 -1.38 0.57
CA THR A 15 -9.74 -2.82 0.54
C THR A 15 -9.71 -3.32 -0.90
N PHE A 16 -8.76 -4.20 -1.19
CA PHE A 16 -8.82 -5.15 -2.28
C PHE A 16 -9.00 -6.54 -1.66
N ARG A 17 -9.91 -7.35 -2.19
CA ARG A 17 -10.18 -8.73 -1.72
C ARG A 17 -10.35 -9.66 -2.90
N ASP A 18 -9.47 -10.65 -2.95
CA ASP A 18 -9.44 -11.75 -3.91
C ASP A 18 -8.97 -13.00 -3.14
N THR A 19 -9.84 -14.00 -3.02
CA THR A 19 -9.61 -15.16 -2.13
C THR A 19 -9.08 -16.38 -2.86
N ASP A 20 -9.26 -16.44 -4.18
CA ASP A 20 -8.75 -17.51 -5.06
C ASP A 20 -7.58 -17.04 -5.94
N GLY A 21 -7.30 -15.74 -5.95
CA GLY A 21 -6.07 -15.17 -6.47
C GLY A 21 -6.05 -15.06 -8.00
N PRO A 22 -4.88 -14.69 -8.56
CA PRO A 22 -4.76 -14.44 -10.00
C PRO A 22 -5.19 -15.63 -10.86
N GLY A 23 -6.05 -15.38 -11.83
CA GLY A 23 -6.58 -16.40 -12.75
C GLY A 23 -7.83 -17.12 -12.23
N GLY A 24 -8.26 -16.85 -11.00
CA GLY A 24 -9.54 -17.27 -10.43
C GLY A 24 -10.71 -16.36 -10.82
N ASN A 25 -11.66 -16.21 -9.90
CA ASN A 25 -12.79 -15.30 -10.05
C ASN A 25 -12.33 -13.84 -9.99
N ALA A 26 -13.21 -12.92 -10.41
CA ALA A 26 -12.97 -11.50 -10.20
C ALA A 26 -12.93 -11.17 -8.69
N PRO A 27 -12.12 -10.18 -8.26
CA PRO A 27 -12.03 -9.79 -6.87
C PRO A 27 -13.41 -9.40 -6.33
N THR A 28 -13.76 -9.92 -5.16
CA THR A 28 -15.05 -9.63 -4.49
C THR A 28 -15.11 -8.18 -3.97
N LYS A 29 -13.96 -7.52 -3.82
CA LYS A 29 -13.89 -6.10 -3.46
C LYS A 29 -12.68 -5.43 -4.11
N PHE A 30 -12.90 -4.24 -4.67
CA PHE A 30 -11.82 -3.40 -5.19
C PHE A 30 -12.18 -1.92 -5.01
N ASP A 31 -11.76 -1.34 -3.88
CA ASP A 31 -12.07 0.06 -3.57
C ASP A 31 -11.24 1.04 -4.42
N THR A 32 -11.81 2.22 -4.65
CA THR A 32 -11.08 3.39 -5.18
C THR A 32 -10.59 4.25 -4.03
N ILE A 33 -9.29 4.57 -4.00
CA ILE A 33 -8.70 5.52 -3.06
C ILE A 33 -9.24 6.92 -3.37
N LYS A 34 -9.90 7.55 -2.40
CA LYS A 34 -10.49 8.89 -2.52
C LYS A 34 -9.93 9.76 -1.41
N LEU A 35 -9.13 10.77 -1.77
CA LEU A 35 -8.48 11.67 -0.80
C LEU A 35 -8.82 13.13 -1.12
N ALA A 36 -8.89 13.96 -0.08
CA ALA A 36 -9.08 15.39 -0.26
C ALA A 36 -7.77 16.07 -0.71
N PRO A 37 -7.84 17.17 -1.48
CA PRO A 37 -6.65 17.92 -1.91
C PRO A 37 -5.99 18.68 -0.75
N ASN A 38 -4.69 18.94 -0.88
CA ASN A 38 -3.89 19.71 0.09
C ASN A 38 -3.91 19.12 1.51
N LYS A 39 -3.86 17.79 1.63
CA LYS A 39 -3.88 17.07 2.90
C LYS A 39 -2.66 16.18 3.06
N THR A 40 -2.38 15.84 4.32
CA THR A 40 -1.41 14.81 4.69
C THR A 40 -2.16 13.67 5.34
N TYR A 41 -1.82 12.44 4.98
CA TYR A 41 -2.39 11.22 5.54
C TYR A 41 -1.27 10.29 6.05
N ASN A 42 -1.51 9.64 7.18
CA ASN A 42 -0.73 8.50 7.63
C ASN A 42 -1.40 7.23 7.10
N CYS A 43 -0.66 6.42 6.36
CA CYS A 43 -1.11 5.18 5.77
C CYS A 43 -0.62 3.99 6.59
N GLU A 44 -1.51 3.02 6.83
CA GLU A 44 -1.24 1.73 7.44
C GLU A 44 -1.73 0.60 6.50
N ILE A 45 -0.89 -0.40 6.25
CA ILE A 45 -1.23 -1.60 5.48
C ILE A 45 -1.49 -2.78 6.43
N THR A 46 -2.55 -3.52 6.13
CA THR A 46 -2.86 -4.82 6.74
C THR A 46 -2.99 -5.82 5.60
N VAL A 47 -2.35 -6.97 5.75
CA VAL A 47 -2.41 -8.09 4.80
C VAL A 47 -3.08 -9.27 5.49
N LEU A 48 -4.15 -9.78 4.89
CA LEU A 48 -4.89 -10.92 5.42
C LEU A 48 -4.83 -12.08 4.42
N ASN A 49 -4.67 -13.30 4.92
CA ASN A 49 -4.96 -14.51 4.18
C ASN A 49 -6.41 -14.92 4.46
N GLU A 50 -7.31 -14.52 3.56
CA GLU A 50 -8.74 -14.83 3.64
C GLU A 50 -9.13 -16.12 2.89
N SER A 51 -8.16 -16.90 2.41
CA SER A 51 -8.41 -18.22 1.80
C SER A 51 -8.66 -19.33 2.83
N VAL A 52 -8.35 -19.07 4.11
CA VAL A 52 -8.54 -19.98 5.23
C VAL A 52 -9.57 -19.44 6.22
N THR A 53 -10.12 -20.31 7.07
CA THR A 53 -11.10 -19.92 8.10
C THR A 53 -10.68 -20.42 9.48
N PRO A 54 -10.51 -19.54 10.49
CA PRO A 54 -10.63 -18.09 10.41
C PRO A 54 -9.55 -17.44 9.51
N ALA A 55 -9.84 -16.26 8.95
CA ALA A 55 -8.86 -15.51 8.17
C ALA A 55 -7.64 -15.18 9.04
N GLU A 56 -6.45 -15.33 8.46
CA GLU A 56 -5.18 -15.15 9.17
C GLU A 56 -4.59 -13.77 8.87
N ASP A 57 -4.12 -13.06 9.90
CA ASP A 57 -3.39 -11.81 9.72
C ASP A 57 -1.92 -12.09 9.41
N LYS A 58 -1.48 -11.72 8.21
CA LYS A 58 -0.10 -11.87 7.72
C LYS A 58 0.77 -10.65 8.02
N THR A 59 0.19 -9.58 8.54
CA THR A 59 0.92 -8.36 8.91
C THR A 59 2.02 -8.61 9.96
N PRO A 60 1.80 -9.43 11.01
CA PRO A 60 2.85 -9.78 11.98
C PRO A 60 4.01 -10.57 11.37
N GLU A 61 3.73 -11.48 10.44
CA GLU A 61 4.74 -12.26 9.71
C GLU A 61 5.62 -11.33 8.88
N ILE A 62 5.02 -10.48 8.03
CA ILE A 62 5.72 -9.47 7.22
C ILE A 62 6.58 -8.54 8.11
N ARG A 63 6.08 -8.15 9.28
CA ARG A 63 6.82 -7.31 10.22
C ARG A 63 8.01 -8.04 10.85
N THR A 64 7.84 -9.32 11.19
CA THR A 64 8.91 -10.17 11.75
C THR A 64 10.01 -10.36 10.71
N GLU A 65 9.62 -10.58 9.45
CA GLU A 65 10.50 -10.74 8.30
C GLU A 65 10.78 -9.41 7.57
N ALA A 66 10.80 -8.29 8.29
CA ALA A 66 10.97 -6.97 7.70
C ALA A 66 12.31 -6.81 6.96
N ASN A 67 13.34 -7.59 7.34
CA ASN A 67 14.62 -7.60 6.65
C ASN A 67 14.54 -8.26 5.26
N ASP A 68 13.47 -8.98 4.95
CA ASP A 68 13.29 -9.67 3.69
C ASP A 68 12.12 -9.06 2.89
N HIS A 69 11.20 -8.37 3.55
CA HIS A 69 10.05 -7.74 2.90
C HIS A 69 10.23 -6.23 2.64
N GLN A 70 9.61 -5.76 1.54
CA GLN A 70 9.48 -4.34 1.25
C GLN A 70 8.25 -4.04 0.39
N PHE A 71 7.46 -3.05 0.81
CA PHE A 71 6.41 -2.43 0.03
C PHE A 71 6.96 -1.30 -0.85
N TYR A 72 6.45 -1.26 -2.08
CA TYR A 72 6.71 -0.23 -3.07
C TYR A 72 5.40 0.44 -3.47
N PHE A 73 5.45 1.75 -3.69
CA PHE A 73 4.31 2.57 -4.06
C PHE A 73 4.63 3.35 -5.33
N ALA A 74 3.91 3.06 -6.42
CA ALA A 74 4.04 3.79 -7.68
C ALA A 74 2.74 4.52 -8.00
N VAL A 75 2.79 5.86 -7.98
CA VAL A 75 1.65 6.72 -8.30
C VAL A 75 1.66 7.05 -9.79
N THR A 76 0.54 6.87 -10.47
CA THR A 76 0.36 7.24 -11.88
C THR A 76 -0.80 8.22 -12.00
N GLN A 77 -0.53 9.43 -12.51
CA GLN A 77 -1.54 10.46 -12.83
C GLN A 77 -2.45 10.90 -11.67
N ALA A 78 -2.12 10.56 -10.42
CA ALA A 78 -2.80 11.08 -9.24
C ALA A 78 -1.92 12.10 -8.50
N ASN A 79 -2.52 13.15 -7.95
CA ASN A 79 -1.85 14.20 -7.19
C ASN A 79 -1.50 13.73 -5.76
N ILE A 80 -0.77 12.63 -5.66
CA ILE A 80 -0.38 11.94 -4.42
C ILE A 80 1.14 11.74 -4.44
N THR A 81 1.81 12.08 -3.35
CA THR A 81 3.21 11.73 -3.10
C THR A 81 3.29 10.80 -1.88
N VAL A 82 3.96 9.67 -2.02
CA VAL A 82 4.20 8.71 -0.93
C VAL A 82 5.64 8.85 -0.45
N SER A 83 5.83 8.90 0.87
CA SER A 83 7.12 9.14 1.52
C SER A 83 7.14 8.55 2.94
N ASN A 84 8.26 8.68 3.66
CA ASN A 84 8.40 8.31 5.07
C ASN A 84 7.89 6.90 5.39
N LEU A 85 8.36 5.92 4.62
CA LEU A 85 8.09 4.51 4.90
C LEU A 85 8.74 4.14 6.24
N ASP A 86 8.08 3.29 7.04
CA ASP A 86 8.77 2.64 8.15
C ASP A 86 9.91 1.76 7.62
N THR A 87 10.89 1.51 8.50
CA THR A 87 12.12 0.79 8.15
C THR A 87 12.25 -0.49 8.96
N ASP A 88 13.04 -1.41 8.44
CA ASP A 88 13.49 -2.60 9.16
C ASP A 88 14.64 -2.27 10.15
N SER A 89 15.16 -3.32 10.80
CA SER A 89 16.26 -3.22 11.78
C SER A 89 17.58 -2.71 11.20
N ARG A 90 17.74 -2.73 9.87
CA ARG A 90 18.91 -2.25 9.13
C ARG A 90 18.66 -0.88 8.51
N THR A 91 17.60 -0.17 8.93
CA THR A 91 17.17 1.12 8.39
C THR A 91 16.80 1.10 6.91
N LEU A 92 16.50 -0.07 6.35
CA LEU A 92 16.01 -0.20 4.97
C LEU A 92 14.47 -0.12 4.95
N PRO A 93 13.85 0.43 3.89
CA PRO A 93 12.40 0.61 3.84
C PRO A 93 11.63 -0.72 3.97
N LEU A 94 10.58 -0.75 4.79
CA LEU A 94 9.58 -1.81 4.87
C LEU A 94 8.26 -1.35 4.23
N GLY A 95 7.72 -0.20 4.64
CA GLY A 95 6.53 0.40 4.04
C GLY A 95 5.18 -0.19 4.50
N LEU A 96 5.12 -0.87 5.64
CA LEU A 96 3.85 -1.19 6.31
C LEU A 96 3.14 0.08 6.80
N THR A 97 3.91 1.12 7.11
CA THR A 97 3.39 2.47 7.29
C THR A 97 4.08 3.44 6.35
N SER A 98 3.38 4.50 5.95
CA SER A 98 3.92 5.56 5.09
C SER A 98 3.14 6.87 5.25
N ARG A 99 3.72 7.97 4.76
CA ARG A 99 3.08 9.29 4.72
C ARG A 99 2.71 9.68 3.30
N TRP A 100 1.44 10.01 3.10
CA TRP A 100 0.88 10.37 1.81
C TRP A 100 0.51 11.85 1.83
N VAL A 101 0.98 12.62 0.86
CA VAL A 101 0.67 14.05 0.71
C VAL A 101 -0.08 14.26 -0.58
N THR A 102 -1.24 14.91 -0.52
CA THR A 102 -2.01 15.32 -1.69
C THR A 102 -1.76 16.79 -2.00
N THR A 103 -1.73 17.13 -3.29
CA THR A 103 -1.66 18.54 -3.74
C THR A 103 -3.03 19.01 -4.22
N THR A 104 -3.07 20.22 -4.76
CA THR A 104 -4.30 20.84 -5.27
C THR A 104 -4.92 19.98 -6.37
N ALA A 105 -6.25 19.89 -6.41
CA ALA A 105 -6.99 19.19 -7.44
C ALA A 105 -7.80 20.18 -8.30
N THR A 106 -8.14 19.77 -9.51
CA THR A 106 -9.10 20.51 -10.35
C THR A 106 -10.52 20.35 -9.79
N PRO A 107 -11.50 21.19 -10.20
CA PRO A 107 -12.88 21.04 -9.74
C PRO A 107 -13.52 19.68 -10.06
N THR A 108 -13.03 18.99 -11.09
CA THR A 108 -13.48 17.65 -11.48
C THR A 108 -12.73 16.52 -10.77
N GLY A 109 -11.72 16.85 -9.96
CA GLY A 109 -10.78 15.91 -9.38
C GLY A 109 -9.67 15.48 -10.35
N VAL A 110 -8.62 14.89 -9.77
CA VAL A 110 -7.49 14.31 -10.52
C VAL A 110 -7.51 12.79 -10.30
N THR A 111 -7.79 12.04 -11.36
CA THR A 111 -7.93 10.58 -11.33
C THR A 111 -6.68 9.90 -11.89
N GLY A 112 -6.26 8.84 -11.21
CA GLY A 112 -5.11 8.02 -11.59
C GLY A 112 -5.12 6.70 -10.84
N SER A 113 -3.95 6.20 -10.46
CA SER A 113 -3.81 4.99 -9.66
C SER A 113 -2.61 5.03 -8.72
N VAL A 114 -2.67 4.20 -7.67
CA VAL A 114 -1.53 3.88 -6.82
C VAL A 114 -1.31 2.37 -6.89
N ARG A 115 -0.20 1.96 -7.51
CA ARG A 115 0.25 0.57 -7.49
C ARG A 115 1.00 0.30 -6.19
N VAL A 116 0.56 -0.71 -5.46
CA VAL A 116 1.17 -1.20 -4.22
C VAL A 116 1.73 -2.59 -4.51
N THR A 117 3.03 -2.75 -4.35
CA THR A 117 3.72 -4.02 -4.58
C THR A 117 4.45 -4.46 -3.32
N LEU A 118 4.21 -5.68 -2.84
CA LEU A 118 5.02 -6.34 -1.81
C LEU A 118 6.05 -7.22 -2.50
N LYS A 119 7.33 -7.02 -2.15
CA LYS A 119 8.44 -7.84 -2.61
C LYS A 119 9.04 -8.63 -1.45
N HIS A 120 9.32 -9.90 -1.70
CA HIS A 120 10.07 -10.79 -0.80
C HIS A 120 11.49 -11.01 -1.35
N LYS A 121 12.50 -10.73 -0.51
CA LYS A 121 13.93 -10.60 -0.84
C LYS A 121 14.82 -11.26 0.23
N PRO A 122 14.64 -12.58 0.51
CA PRO A 122 15.32 -13.24 1.61
C PRO A 122 16.84 -13.14 1.47
N GLY A 123 17.48 -12.51 2.47
CA GLY A 123 18.93 -12.32 2.52
C GLY A 123 19.54 -11.41 1.44
N THR A 124 18.73 -10.79 0.58
CA THR A 124 19.19 -10.00 -0.57
C THR A 124 18.69 -8.56 -0.59
N LYS A 125 17.75 -8.20 0.29
CA LYS A 125 17.26 -6.82 0.43
C LYS A 125 18.41 -5.85 0.73
N ALA A 126 18.53 -4.83 -0.11
CA ALA A 126 19.56 -3.80 -0.03
C ALA A 126 19.01 -2.38 -0.17
N SER A 127 19.82 -1.38 0.21
CA SER A 127 19.48 0.02 0.06
C SER A 127 19.37 0.41 -1.42
N GLY A 128 18.31 1.14 -1.77
CA GLY A 128 18.08 1.58 -3.15
C GLY A 128 17.57 0.49 -4.09
N ASP A 129 17.22 -0.70 -3.59
CA ASP A 129 16.58 -1.74 -4.40
C ASP A 129 15.33 -1.18 -5.09
N ASP A 130 15.30 -1.28 -6.41
CA ASP A 130 14.09 -1.03 -7.18
C ASP A 130 13.10 -2.21 -7.05
N VAL A 131 11.88 -2.00 -7.54
CA VAL A 131 10.76 -2.96 -7.43
C VAL A 131 10.98 -4.27 -8.21
N SER A 132 11.96 -4.31 -9.14
CA SER A 132 12.27 -5.53 -9.90
C SER A 132 13.01 -6.59 -9.09
N LYS A 133 13.54 -6.24 -7.92
CA LYS A 133 14.32 -7.16 -7.06
C LYS A 133 13.41 -8.03 -6.19
N GLY A 134 13.74 -9.32 -6.13
CA GLY A 134 13.00 -10.31 -5.34
C GLY A 134 11.76 -10.86 -6.03
N GLU A 135 11.03 -11.69 -5.30
CA GLU A 135 9.76 -12.27 -5.72
C GLU A 135 8.61 -11.30 -5.42
N THR A 136 7.54 -11.34 -6.21
CA THR A 136 6.36 -10.50 -6.00
C THR A 136 5.30 -11.31 -5.27
N ASP A 137 4.97 -10.92 -4.04
CA ASP A 137 3.90 -11.58 -3.27
C ASP A 137 2.54 -10.92 -3.55
N ILE A 138 2.55 -9.59 -3.69
CA ILE A 138 1.35 -8.78 -3.92
C ILE A 138 1.68 -7.71 -4.96
N GLU A 139 0.80 -7.52 -5.93
CA GLU A 139 0.84 -6.35 -6.81
C GLU A 139 -0.57 -5.90 -7.18
N ILE A 140 -1.02 -4.77 -6.61
CA ILE A 140 -2.38 -4.25 -6.79
C ILE A 140 -2.32 -2.79 -7.24
N ALA A 141 -3.01 -2.47 -8.34
CA ALA A 141 -3.15 -1.11 -8.85
C ALA A 141 -4.48 -0.50 -8.42
N PHE A 142 -4.52 0.14 -7.25
CA PHE A 142 -5.74 0.81 -6.78
C PHE A 142 -6.08 2.01 -7.66
N PRO A 143 -7.33 2.11 -8.19
CA PRO A 143 -7.82 3.36 -8.73
C PRO A 143 -7.75 4.44 -7.64
N ALA A 144 -7.33 5.65 -8.01
CA ALA A 144 -7.17 6.75 -7.08
C ALA A 144 -7.75 8.04 -7.64
N VAL A 145 -8.32 8.86 -6.77
CA VAL A 145 -8.77 10.22 -7.10
C VAL A 145 -8.50 11.18 -5.94
N VAL A 146 -7.98 12.36 -6.28
CA VAL A 146 -7.87 13.49 -5.36
C VAL A 146 -8.96 14.50 -5.72
N ARG A 147 -9.88 14.77 -4.79
CA ARG A 147 -11.01 15.70 -4.97
C ARG A 147 -11.64 16.14 -3.65
#